data_AF-A0A9E8D7K0-F1
#
_entry.id   AF-A0A9E8D7K0-F1
#
_cell.length_a   1.000
_cell.length_b   1.000
_cell.length_c   1.000
_cell.angle_alpha   90.00
_cell.angle_beta   90.00
_cell.angle_gamma   90.00
#
_symmetry.space_group_name_H-M   'P 1'
#
loop_
_entity.id
_entity.type
_entity.pdbx_description
1 polymer ?
#
loop_
_entity_poly.entity_id
_entity_poly.type
_entity_poly.pdbx_seq_one_letter_code
_entity_poly.pdbx_strand_id
1 'polypeptide(L)'
;MTRFVGANSSTFPYSALAYIEATFIDGSRISGSGTLVGRNDVLTAAHVLYDPVLGAATNVRVEFGRDGRTRPIDTYDATELSYYKLETEEPGLLSQSESEYDFALVSLSDAVGDDIGWFALGDYAPGKEYRVTGYPGIYRDASGPR
;
A
#
# COMPACT_ATOMS: atom_id res chain seq x y z
N MET A 1 10.45 -3.79 -18.65
CA MET A 1 11.32 -2.62 -18.38
C MET A 1 10.64 -1.77 -17.33
N THR A 2 11.32 -1.47 -16.23
CA THR A 2 10.79 -0.57 -15.17
C THR A 2 10.70 0.85 -15.72
N ARG A 3 9.56 1.53 -15.48
CA ARG A 3 9.33 2.91 -15.91
C ARG A 3 8.93 3.76 -14.71
N PHE A 4 9.55 4.91 -14.56
CA PHE A 4 9.14 5.90 -13.58
C PHE A 4 7.83 6.59 -14.02
N VAL A 5 6.90 6.78 -13.09
CA VAL A 5 5.59 7.42 -13.36
C VAL A 5 5.75 8.93 -13.55
N GLY A 6 6.56 9.57 -12.69
CA GLY A 6 6.86 11.00 -12.71
C GLY A 6 5.62 11.87 -12.63
N ALA A 7 5.55 12.89 -13.48
CA ALA A 7 4.49 13.92 -13.46
C ALA A 7 3.05 13.39 -13.59
N ASN A 8 2.86 12.13 -13.99
CA ASN A 8 1.54 11.51 -14.05
C ASN A 8 1.02 11.05 -12.68
N SER A 9 1.83 11.10 -11.62
CA SER A 9 1.48 10.57 -10.30
C SER A 9 0.25 11.23 -9.66
N SER A 10 -0.10 12.43 -10.10
CA SER A 10 -1.29 13.17 -9.65
C SER A 10 -2.57 12.86 -10.43
N THR A 11 -2.54 11.95 -11.40
CA THR A 11 -3.69 11.62 -12.25
C THR A 11 -3.99 10.12 -12.25
N PHE A 12 -5.28 9.77 -12.30
CA PHE A 12 -5.71 8.38 -12.34
C PHE A 12 -5.14 7.70 -13.60
N PRO A 13 -4.56 6.49 -13.51
CA PRO A 13 -4.64 5.54 -12.40
C PRO A 13 -3.60 5.72 -11.28
N TYR A 14 -2.58 6.55 -11.47
CA TYR A 14 -1.44 6.63 -10.55
C TYR A 14 -1.74 7.43 -9.28
N SER A 15 -2.71 8.37 -9.35
CA SER A 15 -3.22 9.06 -8.17
C SER A 15 -3.84 8.10 -7.15
N ALA A 16 -4.40 6.97 -7.58
CA ALA A 16 -5.00 5.97 -6.70
C ALA A 16 -3.98 4.93 -6.18
N LEU A 17 -2.68 5.10 -6.46
CA LEU A 17 -1.61 4.29 -5.88
C LEU A 17 -1.07 4.97 -4.64
N ALA A 18 -0.86 4.21 -3.58
CA ALA A 18 -0.46 4.71 -2.28
C ALA A 18 0.93 4.22 -1.88
N TYR A 19 1.72 5.13 -1.33
CA TYR A 19 2.82 4.80 -0.44
C TYR A 19 2.24 4.62 0.96
N ILE A 20 2.57 3.50 1.61
CA ILE A 20 2.13 3.19 2.97
C ILE A 20 3.35 3.16 3.88
N GLU A 21 3.27 3.82 5.04
CA GLU A 21 4.24 3.71 6.12
C GLU A 21 3.51 3.25 7.39
N ALA A 22 3.85 2.07 7.88
CA ALA A 22 3.29 1.46 9.09
C ALA A 22 4.34 1.55 10.21
N THR A 23 3.92 2.04 11.38
CA THR A 23 4.73 2.12 12.59
C THR A 23 4.25 1.10 13.61
N PHE A 24 5.17 0.31 14.16
CA PHE A 24 4.86 -0.71 15.17
C PHE A 24 5.10 -0.20 16.59
N ILE A 25 4.70 -1.01 17.58
CA ILE A 25 4.73 -0.64 19.00
C ILE A 25 6.13 -0.32 19.53
N ASP A 26 7.17 -0.90 18.93
CA ASP A 26 8.59 -0.64 19.27
C ASP A 26 9.16 0.60 18.56
N GLY A 27 8.34 1.28 17.75
CA GLY A 27 8.73 2.45 16.95
C GLY A 27 9.39 2.11 15.62
N SER A 28 9.60 0.84 15.30
CA SER A 28 10.06 0.42 13.98
C SER A 28 9.03 0.77 12.90
N ARG A 29 9.52 0.96 11.66
CA ARG A 29 8.68 1.34 10.53
C ARG A 29 8.92 0.44 9.33
N ILE A 30 7.82 -0.01 8.75
CA ILE A 30 7.80 -0.74 7.48
C ILE A 30 7.09 0.13 6.46
N SER A 31 7.54 0.06 5.22
CA SER A 31 6.85 0.73 4.13
C SER A 31 6.47 -0.23 3.02
N GLY A 32 5.29 0.00 2.44
CA GLY A 32 4.74 -0.80 1.37
C GLY A 32 4.04 0.04 0.33
N SER A 33 3.36 -0.65 -0.58
CA SER A 33 2.48 -0.05 -1.57
C SER A 33 1.04 -0.46 -1.29
N GLY A 34 0.11 0.38 -1.69
CA GLY A 34 -1.30 0.03 -1.72
C GLY A 34 -2.02 0.69 -2.88
N THR A 35 -3.31 0.40 -3.01
CA THR A 35 -4.15 1.06 -4.00
C THR A 35 -5.57 1.26 -3.48
N LEU A 36 -6.19 2.37 -3.85
CA LEU A 36 -7.57 2.64 -3.47
C LEU A 36 -8.52 1.72 -4.24
N VAL A 37 -9.38 1.00 -3.51
CA VAL A 37 -10.34 0.01 -4.05
C VAL A 37 -11.79 0.33 -3.71
N GLY A 38 -12.03 1.46 -3.06
CA GLY A 38 -13.35 1.98 -2.73
C GLY A 38 -13.30 3.48 -2.49
N ARG A 39 -14.36 4.04 -1.93
CA ARG A 39 -14.41 5.49 -1.64
C ARG A 39 -13.35 5.90 -0.62
N ASN A 40 -13.01 5.04 0.33
CA ASN A 40 -12.09 5.32 1.44
C ASN A 40 -11.25 4.11 1.88
N ASP A 41 -11.18 3.04 1.08
CA ASP A 41 -10.46 1.80 1.45
C ASP A 41 -9.27 1.54 0.53
N VAL A 42 -8.13 1.27 1.14
CA VAL A 42 -6.87 0.97 0.45
C VAL A 42 -6.51 -0.49 0.63
N LEU A 43 -6.37 -1.21 -0.48
CA LEU A 43 -5.85 -2.57 -0.52
C LEU A 43 -4.32 -2.55 -0.44
N THR A 44 -3.76 -3.36 0.46
CA THR A 44 -2.33 -3.59 0.62
C THR A 44 -2.06 -5.03 1.06
N ALA A 45 -0.81 -5.35 1.39
CA ALA A 45 -0.41 -6.64 1.93
C ALA A 45 -0.61 -6.70 3.44
N ALA A 46 -0.95 -7.87 3.99
CA ALA A 46 -1.15 -8.04 5.42
C ALA A 46 0.17 -7.85 6.19
N HIS A 47 1.28 -8.34 5.64
CA HIS A 47 2.60 -8.19 6.28
C HIS A 47 3.09 -6.74 6.38
N VAL A 48 2.46 -5.79 5.67
CA VAL A 48 2.77 -4.36 5.82
C VAL A 48 2.16 -3.82 7.11
N LEU A 49 1.03 -4.37 7.55
CA LEU A 49 0.23 -3.88 8.67
C LEU A 49 0.38 -4.75 9.93
N TYR A 50 0.83 -5.99 9.79
CA TYR A 50 0.94 -6.96 10.87
C TYR A 50 2.29 -7.66 10.86
N ASP A 51 2.88 -7.75 12.05
CA ASP A 51 4.08 -8.53 12.32
C ASP A 51 3.75 -9.61 13.38
N PRO A 52 4.19 -10.87 13.22
CA PRO A 52 3.87 -11.94 14.16
C PRO A 52 4.42 -11.73 15.59
N VAL A 53 5.49 -10.95 15.73
CA VAL A 53 6.15 -10.66 17.02
C VAL A 53 5.62 -9.36 17.63
N LEU A 54 5.50 -8.29 16.82
CA LEU A 54 5.10 -6.96 17.28
C LEU A 54 3.58 -6.74 17.30
N GLY A 55 2.82 -7.60 16.61
CA GLY A 55 1.39 -7.43 16.41
C GLY A 55 1.07 -6.46 15.28
N ALA A 56 -0.11 -5.83 15.35
CA ALA A 56 -0.52 -4.85 14.34
C ALA A 56 0.21 -3.52 14.51
N ALA A 57 0.40 -2.82 13.39
CA ALA A 57 0.87 -1.45 13.37
C ALA A 57 -0.02 -0.54 14.21
N THR A 58 0.60 0.34 14.98
CA THR A 58 -0.09 1.29 15.88
C THR A 58 -0.43 2.61 15.19
N ASN A 59 0.26 2.93 14.10
CA ASN A 59 -0.06 4.04 13.21
C ASN A 59 0.26 3.64 11.77
N VAL A 60 -0.65 3.94 10.85
CA VAL A 60 -0.49 3.67 9.42
C VAL A 60 -0.81 4.94 8.66
N ARG A 61 0.18 5.43 7.91
CA ARG A 61 0.07 6.61 7.06
C ARG A 61 -0.02 6.20 5.61
N VAL A 62 -0.91 6.86 4.87
CA VAL A 62 -1.19 6.62 3.46
C VAL A 62 -0.96 7.91 2.68
N GLU A 63 -0.11 7.85 1.65
CA GLU A 63 0.22 8.99 0.80
C GLU A 63 0.00 8.61 -0.68
N PHE A 64 -1.02 9.19 -1.29
CA PHE A 64 -1.42 8.89 -2.66
C PHE A 64 -0.59 9.64 -3.70
N GLY A 65 -0.15 8.96 -4.75
CA GLY A 65 0.59 9.55 -5.88
C GLY A 65 1.94 10.17 -5.48
N ARG A 66 2.49 9.82 -4.31
CA ARG A 66 3.76 10.36 -3.82
C ARG A 66 4.86 10.25 -4.88
N ASP A 67 5.66 11.30 -5.01
CA ASP A 67 6.90 11.32 -5.79
C ASP A 67 7.97 12.09 -5.00
N GLY A 68 8.80 11.35 -4.26
CA GLY A 68 9.82 11.90 -3.39
C GLY A 68 9.21 12.71 -2.25
N ARG A 69 9.45 14.03 -2.27
CA ARG A 69 8.84 15.00 -1.34
C ARG A 69 7.48 15.51 -1.82
N THR A 70 7.15 15.31 -3.09
CA THR A 70 5.88 15.77 -3.67
C THR A 70 4.77 14.87 -3.20
N ARG A 71 3.73 15.49 -2.62
CA ARG A 71 2.50 14.86 -2.15
C ARG A 71 1.36 15.48 -2.94
N PRO A 72 1.09 14.98 -4.16
CA PRO A 72 0.10 15.62 -5.03
C PRO A 72 -1.32 15.49 -4.45
N ILE A 73 -1.55 14.41 -3.71
CA ILE A 73 -2.74 14.19 -2.89
C ILE A 73 -2.30 14.29 -1.42
N ASP A 74 -3.24 14.61 -0.52
CA ASP A 74 -2.95 14.76 0.91
C ASP A 74 -2.45 13.46 1.56
N THR A 75 -1.97 13.59 2.79
CA THR A 75 -1.54 12.50 3.65
C THR A 75 -2.68 12.12 4.58
N TYR A 76 -3.01 10.83 4.63
CA TYR A 76 -4.09 10.31 5.46
C TYR A 76 -3.55 9.37 6.53
N ASP A 77 -4.15 9.39 7.70
CA ASP A 77 -3.95 8.39 8.74
C ASP A 77 -5.09 7.36 8.67
N ALA A 78 -4.74 6.08 8.88
CA ALA A 78 -5.72 5.00 8.93
C ALA A 78 -6.65 5.15 10.14
N THR A 79 -7.94 4.88 9.95
CA THR A 79 -8.93 4.80 11.03
C THR A 79 -9.21 3.38 11.46
N GLU A 80 -9.07 2.41 10.56
CA GLU A 80 -9.28 0.98 10.83
C GLU A 80 -8.36 0.14 9.94
N LEU A 81 -7.93 -1.01 10.47
CA LEU A 81 -7.13 -2.01 9.76
C LEU A 81 -7.88 -3.33 9.76
N SER A 82 -8.13 -3.89 8.58
CA SER A 82 -8.68 -5.23 8.40
C SER A 82 -7.64 -6.11 7.72
N TYR A 83 -7.12 -7.10 8.43
CA TYR A 83 -5.97 -7.90 7.99
C TYR A 83 -6.07 -9.34 8.49
N TYR A 84 -5.44 -10.26 7.77
CA TYR A 84 -5.19 -11.61 8.26
C TYR A 84 -3.92 -11.61 9.12
N LYS A 85 -3.95 -12.37 10.21
CA LYS A 85 -2.73 -12.67 10.97
C LYS A 85 -1.95 -13.72 10.19
N LEU A 86 -0.69 -13.42 9.91
CA LEU A 86 0.24 -14.34 9.27
C LEU A 86 1.07 -15.04 10.37
N GLU A 87 1.33 -16.33 10.23
CA GLU A 87 2.05 -17.14 11.22
C GLU A 87 3.36 -17.63 10.62
N THR A 88 4.25 -16.69 10.31
CA THR A 88 5.44 -16.97 9.51
C THR A 88 6.38 -17.91 10.25
N GLU A 89 6.63 -19.09 9.68
CA GLU A 89 7.58 -20.05 10.26
C GLU A 89 9.03 -19.52 10.21
N GLU A 90 9.35 -18.74 9.18
CA GLU A 90 10.66 -18.11 8.99
C GLU A 90 10.53 -16.57 8.92
N PRO A 91 11.29 -15.81 9.73
CA PRO A 91 11.25 -14.36 9.70
C PRO A 91 11.52 -13.79 8.30
N GLY A 92 10.56 -13.00 7.79
CA GLY A 92 10.67 -12.33 6.49
C GLY A 92 10.30 -13.19 5.28
N LEU A 93 9.81 -14.41 5.47
CA LEU A 93 9.33 -15.27 4.40
C LEU A 93 7.89 -15.73 4.68
N LEU A 94 7.07 -15.74 3.63
CA LEU A 94 5.74 -16.32 3.66
C LEU A 94 5.75 -17.67 2.96
N SER A 95 5.13 -18.66 3.59
CA SER A 95 4.79 -19.91 2.90
C SER A 95 3.79 -19.64 1.77
N GLN A 96 3.58 -20.63 0.89
CA GLN A 96 2.57 -20.52 -0.16
C GLN A 96 1.16 -20.31 0.42
N SER A 97 0.80 -21.06 1.46
CA SER A 97 -0.50 -20.94 2.13
C SER A 97 -0.70 -19.57 2.77
N GLU A 98 0.35 -18.98 3.35
CA GLU A 98 0.24 -17.64 3.95
C GLU A 98 0.17 -16.56 2.88
N SER A 99 0.86 -16.74 1.76
CA SER A 99 0.81 -15.81 0.62
C SER A 99 -0.61 -15.67 0.05
N GLU A 100 -1.47 -16.68 0.19
CA GLU A 100 -2.89 -16.60 -0.20
C GLU A 100 -3.71 -15.63 0.66
N TYR A 101 -3.26 -15.37 1.90
CA TYR A 101 -3.91 -14.46 2.85
C TYR A 101 -3.13 -13.16 3.07
N ASP A 102 -2.08 -12.91 2.28
CA ASP A 102 -1.25 -11.71 2.40
C ASP A 102 -1.91 -10.50 1.72
N PHE A 103 -3.10 -10.15 2.19
CA PHE A 103 -3.83 -8.98 1.79
C PHE A 103 -4.58 -8.37 2.98
N ALA A 104 -4.75 -7.05 2.94
CA ALA A 104 -5.40 -6.29 3.98
C ALA A 104 -6.03 -5.02 3.43
N LEU A 105 -6.98 -4.47 4.18
CA LEU A 105 -7.61 -3.19 3.92
C LEU A 105 -7.22 -2.18 5.00
N VAL A 106 -6.88 -0.97 4.56
CA VAL A 106 -6.71 0.21 5.40
C VAL A 106 -7.87 1.15 5.09
N SER A 107 -8.71 1.40 6.08
CA SER A 107 -9.82 2.35 5.94
C SER A 107 -9.39 3.74 6.36
N LEU A 108 -9.82 4.74 5.60
CA LEU A 108 -9.57 6.16 5.82
C LEU A 108 -10.85 6.86 6.30
N SER A 109 -10.72 7.96 7.05
CA SER A 109 -11.87 8.80 7.43
C SER A 109 -12.53 9.48 6.24
N ASP A 110 -11.71 9.79 5.23
CA ASP A 110 -12.10 10.63 4.11
C ASP A 110 -12.41 9.79 2.88
N ALA A 111 -13.49 10.13 2.20
CA ALA A 111 -13.90 9.49 0.94
C ALA A 111 -13.08 9.99 -0.25
N VAL A 112 -11.75 9.97 -0.13
CA VAL A 112 -10.79 10.49 -1.13
C VAL A 112 -11.01 9.92 -2.53
N GLY A 113 -11.54 8.70 -2.63
CA GLY A 113 -11.84 8.05 -3.90
C GLY A 113 -12.90 8.78 -4.72
N ASP A 114 -13.79 9.54 -4.09
CA ASP A 114 -14.77 10.38 -4.79
C ASP A 114 -14.09 11.47 -5.64
N ASP A 115 -12.87 11.90 -5.26
CA ASP A 115 -12.10 12.94 -5.95
C ASP A 115 -11.08 12.36 -6.94
N ILE A 116 -10.37 11.28 -6.57
CA ILE A 116 -9.22 10.76 -7.33
C ILE A 116 -9.51 9.46 -8.09
N GLY A 117 -10.69 8.87 -7.90
CA GLY A 117 -11.08 7.57 -8.43
C GLY A 117 -10.45 6.39 -7.67
N TRP A 118 -10.96 5.19 -7.92
CA TRP A 118 -10.45 3.93 -7.34
C TRP A 118 -10.46 2.81 -8.38
N PHE A 119 -9.73 1.73 -8.10
CA PHE A 119 -9.74 0.54 -8.92
C PHE A 119 -10.89 -0.39 -8.54
N ALA A 120 -11.58 -0.91 -9.55
CA ALA A 120 -12.48 -2.05 -9.35
C ALA A 120 -11.67 -3.35 -9.21
N LEU A 121 -12.14 -4.25 -8.36
CA LEU A 121 -11.65 -5.62 -8.32
C LEU A 121 -12.17 -6.38 -9.53
N GLY A 122 -11.32 -7.21 -10.12
CA GLY A 122 -11.66 -8.03 -11.28
C GLY A 122 -11.09 -9.42 -11.15
N ASP A 123 -11.77 -10.38 -11.78
CA ASP A 123 -11.31 -11.76 -11.82
C ASP A 123 -9.98 -11.90 -12.56
N TYR A 124 -9.17 -12.87 -12.14
CA TYR A 124 -7.98 -13.25 -12.87
C TYR A 124 -8.35 -13.80 -14.25
N ALA A 125 -7.64 -13.33 -15.28
CA ALA A 125 -7.85 -13.69 -16.67
C ALA A 125 -6.52 -14.13 -17.29
N PRO A 126 -6.34 -15.43 -17.60
CA PRO A 126 -5.09 -15.94 -18.14
C PRO A 126 -4.78 -15.30 -19.50
N GLY A 127 -3.51 -15.00 -19.74
CA GLY A 127 -3.04 -14.41 -21.00
C GLY A 127 -3.32 -12.90 -21.14
N LYS A 128 -3.84 -12.22 -20.11
CA LYS A 128 -3.91 -10.76 -20.06
C LYS A 128 -2.59 -10.15 -19.61
N GLU A 129 -2.33 -8.93 -20.07
CA GLU A 129 -1.24 -8.10 -19.56
C GLU A 129 -1.69 -7.46 -18.24
N TYR A 130 -0.88 -7.63 -17.20
CA TYR A 130 -1.04 -6.97 -15.91
C TYR A 130 0.10 -5.98 -15.69
N ARG A 131 -0.21 -4.84 -15.10
CA ARG A 131 0.78 -3.80 -14.75
C ARG A 131 0.90 -3.73 -13.24
N VAL A 132 2.13 -3.85 -12.77
CA VAL A 132 2.46 -3.66 -11.35
C VAL A 132 3.12 -2.29 -11.21
N THR A 133 2.59 -1.47 -10.31
CA THR A 133 3.12 -0.14 -10.01
C THR A 133 3.03 0.07 -8.51
N GLY A 134 4.08 0.62 -7.91
CA GLY A 134 4.19 0.81 -6.48
C GLY A 134 5.48 1.53 -6.12
N TYR A 135 5.88 1.42 -4.86
CA TYR A 135 6.99 2.13 -4.22
C TYR A 135 8.09 1.17 -3.77
N PRO A 136 8.85 0.59 -4.71
CA PRO A 136 9.97 -0.30 -4.42
C PRO A 136 11.08 0.41 -3.65
N GLY A 137 11.51 -0.17 -2.53
CA GLY A 137 12.51 0.43 -1.63
C GLY A 137 13.87 0.75 -2.27
N ILE A 138 14.22 0.10 -3.38
CA ILE A 138 15.45 0.37 -4.15
C ILE A 138 15.36 1.63 -5.03
N TYR A 139 14.15 2.09 -5.38
CA TYR A 139 13.93 3.29 -6.19
C TYR A 139 13.50 4.44 -5.28
N ARG A 140 14.47 4.99 -4.57
CA ARG A 140 14.34 6.16 -3.71
C ARG A 140 15.57 7.03 -3.84
N ASP A 141 15.43 8.32 -3.57
CA ASP A 141 16.55 9.26 -3.49
C ASP A 141 16.46 10.08 -2.20
N ALA A 142 17.30 11.11 -2.07
CA ALA A 142 17.32 12.00 -0.90
C ALA A 142 16.00 12.73 -0.65
N SER A 143 15.07 12.73 -1.62
CA SER A 143 13.73 13.29 -1.50
C SER A 143 12.70 12.28 -1.00
N GLY A 144 12.95 10.97 -1.14
CA GLY A 144 12.08 9.90 -0.64
C GLY A 144 11.79 8.80 -1.65
N PRO A 145 10.73 7.98 -1.41
CA PRO A 145 10.23 6.96 -2.33
C PRO A 145 9.75 7.56 -3.65
N ARG A 146 9.94 6.85 -4.76
CA ARG A 146 9.58 7.28 -6.12
C ARG A 146 8.95 6.16 -6.94
#